data_AF-A0A847ZTQ9-F1
#
_entry.id   AF-A0A847ZTQ9-F1
#
_cell.length_a   1.000
_cell.length_b   1.000
_cell.length_c   1.000
_cell.angle_alpha   90.00
_cell.angle_beta   90.00
_cell.angle_gamma   90.00
#
_symmetry.space_group_name_H-M   'P 1'
#
loop_
_entity.id
_entity.type
_entity.pdbx_description
1 polymer ?
#
loop_
_entity_poly.entity_id
_entity_poly.type
_entity_poly.pdbx_seq_one_letter_code
_entity_poly.pdbx_strand_id
1 'polypeptide(L)'
;MVDHSPSHTPRGFQDHKETYDGFITGSVALGIICGFILVSLVAFRFMDYLNVLTGFGGLILGLLATLIDVRSGGKWYLSGGLLVLFGLFVAINV
;
A
#
# COMPACT_ATOMS: atom_id res chain seq x y z
N MET A 1 -37.67 31.09 27.10
CA MET A 1 -37.37 29.96 26.20
C MET A 1 -35.90 29.66 26.39
N VAL A 2 -35.56 28.46 26.86
CA VAL A 2 -34.15 28.05 26.99
C VAL A 2 -33.69 27.65 25.60
N ASP A 3 -32.70 28.36 25.06
CA ASP A 3 -32.10 28.03 23.77
C ASP A 3 -31.36 26.70 23.89
N HIS A 4 -32.01 25.62 23.47
CA HIS A 4 -31.37 24.33 23.21
C HIS A 4 -30.69 24.35 21.84
N SER A 5 -29.78 25.30 21.63
CA SER A 5 -28.83 25.19 20.50
C SER A 5 -27.85 24.07 20.87
N PRO A 6 -27.84 22.93 20.16
CA PRO A 6 -26.84 21.90 20.42
C PRO A 6 -25.47 22.54 20.18
N SER A 7 -24.64 22.53 21.20
CA SER A 7 -23.22 22.88 21.08
C SER A 7 -22.60 21.84 20.15
N HIS A 8 -22.58 22.15 18.85
CA HIS A 8 -21.95 21.34 17.82
C HIS A 8 -20.45 21.26 18.18
N THR A 9 -20.11 20.24 18.94
CA THR A 9 -18.78 20.07 19.50
C THR A 9 -17.87 19.63 18.35
N PRO A 10 -16.78 20.35 18.04
CA PRO A 10 -15.91 20.03 16.90
C PRO A 10 -15.25 18.64 16.94
N ARG A 11 -15.35 17.95 18.08
CA ARG A 11 -14.72 16.64 18.35
C ARG A 11 -15.21 15.55 17.40
N GLY A 12 -16.52 15.43 17.17
CA GLY A 12 -17.06 14.36 16.31
C GLY A 12 -16.55 14.42 14.86
N PHE A 13 -16.40 15.61 14.30
CA PHE A 13 -15.88 15.75 12.93
C PHE A 13 -14.39 15.41 12.84
N GLN A 14 -13.59 15.77 13.85
CA GLN A 14 -12.17 15.44 13.88
C GLN A 14 -11.94 13.93 14.01
N ASP A 15 -12.71 13.25 14.87
CA ASP A 15 -12.61 11.81 15.08
C ASP A 15 -12.97 11.02 13.80
N HIS A 16 -14.02 11.45 13.08
CA HIS A 16 -14.40 10.86 11.80
C HIS A 16 -13.35 11.10 10.71
N LYS A 17 -12.75 12.30 10.69
CA LYS A 17 -11.69 12.62 9.74
C LYS A 17 -10.47 11.72 9.96
N GLU A 18 -10.01 11.57 11.20
CA GLU A 18 -8.86 10.73 11.51
C GLU A 18 -9.11 9.26 11.13
N THR A 19 -10.31 8.76 11.41
CA THR A 19 -10.73 7.40 11.01
C THR A 19 -10.72 7.23 9.49
N TYR A 20 -11.24 8.21 8.76
CA TYR A 20 -11.27 8.20 7.30
C TYR A 20 -9.86 8.23 6.70
N ASP A 21 -8.98 9.11 7.21
CA ASP A 21 -7.60 9.22 6.75
C ASP A 21 -6.83 7.89 6.97
N GLY A 22 -7.07 7.22 8.10
CA GLY A 22 -6.54 5.88 8.38
C GLY A 22 -7.07 4.81 7.42
N PHE A 23 -8.37 4.82 7.13
CA PHE A 23 -8.99 3.89 6.19
C PHE A 23 -8.44 4.05 4.76
N ILE A 24 -8.30 5.28 4.27
CA ILE A 24 -7.75 5.56 2.95
C ILE A 24 -6.29 5.10 2.88
N THR A 25 -5.49 5.43 3.89
CA THR A 25 -4.08 5.01 3.95
C THR A 25 -3.94 3.48 3.96
N GLY A 26 -4.76 2.78 4.75
CA GLY A 26 -4.78 1.31 4.80
C GLY A 26 -5.23 0.68 3.48
N SER A 27 -6.23 1.26 2.83
CA SER A 27 -6.75 0.79 1.54
C SER A 27 -5.69 0.91 0.43
N VAL A 28 -4.95 2.03 0.38
CA VAL A 28 -3.85 2.21 -0.59
C VAL A 28 -2.72 1.22 -0.31
N ALA A 29 -2.31 1.02 0.95
CA ALA A 29 -1.29 0.04 1.32
C ALA A 29 -1.69 -1.38 0.87
N LEU A 30 -2.94 -1.79 1.12
CA LEU A 30 -3.44 -3.09 0.72
C LEU A 30 -3.43 -3.25 -0.80
N GLY A 31 -3.85 -2.22 -1.54
CA GLY A 31 -3.82 -2.23 -3.00
C GLY A 31 -2.41 -2.44 -3.57
N ILE A 32 -1.41 -1.77 -2.99
CA ILE A 32 -0.01 -1.92 -3.40
C ILE A 32 0.52 -3.32 -3.07
N ILE A 33 0.21 -3.86 -1.88
CA ILE A 33 0.59 -5.22 -1.49
C ILE A 33 -0.04 -6.25 -2.44
N CYS A 34 -1.30 -6.09 -2.81
CA CYS A 34 -1.96 -6.92 -3.83
C CYS A 34 -1.20 -6.87 -5.17
N GLY A 35 -0.74 -5.69 -5.60
CA GLY A 35 0.11 -5.55 -6.78
C GLY A 35 1.38 -6.38 -6.69
N PHE A 36 2.11 -6.30 -5.57
CA PHE A 36 3.32 -7.10 -5.34
C PHE A 36 3.03 -8.61 -5.38
N ILE A 37 1.91 -9.04 -4.80
CA ILE A 37 1.48 -10.45 -4.84
C ILE A 37 1.25 -10.89 -6.28
N LEU A 38 0.51 -10.13 -7.07
CA LEU A 38 0.24 -10.47 -8.46
C LEU A 38 1.52 -10.59 -9.29
N VAL A 39 2.44 -9.62 -9.19
CA VAL A 39 3.72 -9.69 -9.91
C VAL A 39 4.56 -10.86 -9.43
N SER A 40 4.55 -11.18 -8.14
CA SER A 40 5.31 -12.31 -7.58
C SER A 40 4.76 -13.66 -8.03
N LEU A 41 3.44 -13.80 -8.15
CA LEU A 41 2.81 -14.99 -8.72
C LEU A 41 3.20 -15.19 -10.19
N VAL A 42 3.29 -14.10 -10.96
CA VAL A 42 3.81 -14.14 -12.34
C VAL A 42 5.27 -14.59 -12.35
N ALA A 43 6.11 -14.01 -11.48
CA ALA A 43 7.51 -14.36 -11.33
C ALA A 43 7.72 -15.85 -11.03
N PHE A 44 6.93 -16.41 -10.11
CA PHE A 44 7.00 -17.83 -9.75
C PHE A 44 6.65 -18.76 -10.91
N ARG A 45 5.66 -18.37 -11.72
CA ARG A 45 5.10 -19.23 -12.76
C ARG A 45 5.86 -19.16 -14.08
N PHE A 46 6.34 -17.99 -14.45
CA PHE A 46 6.75 -17.68 -15.82
C PHE A 46 8.24 -17.37 -15.99
N MET A 47 9.01 -17.08 -14.93
CA MET A 47 10.46 -16.93 -15.12
C MET A 47 11.18 -18.27 -15.24
N ASP A 48 12.16 -18.32 -16.15
CA ASP A 48 12.99 -19.49 -16.43
C ASP A 48 14.05 -19.78 -15.35
N TYR A 49 14.57 -18.74 -14.68
CA TYR A 49 15.62 -18.84 -13.65
C TYR A 49 15.34 -17.90 -12.46
N LEU A 50 15.74 -18.33 -11.25
CA LEU A 50 15.51 -17.60 -9.98
C LEU A 50 14.05 -17.24 -9.65
N ASN A 51 13.07 -17.86 -10.30
CA ASN A 51 11.64 -17.65 -10.10
C ASN A 51 11.24 -17.52 -8.61
N VAL A 52 11.65 -18.47 -7.77
CA VAL A 52 11.35 -18.48 -6.32
C VAL A 52 12.06 -17.35 -5.58
N LEU A 53 13.36 -17.15 -5.83
CA LEU A 53 14.14 -16.13 -5.12
C LEU A 53 13.61 -14.73 -5.45
N THR A 54 13.37 -14.45 -6.73
CA THR A 54 12.89 -13.16 -7.20
C THR A 54 11.47 -12.88 -6.73
N GLY A 55 10.57 -13.88 -6.76
CA GLY A 55 9.20 -13.69 -6.29
C GLY A 55 9.14 -13.44 -4.78
N PHE A 56 9.87 -14.21 -3.94
CA PHE A 56 9.93 -13.93 -2.51
C PHE A 56 10.69 -12.64 -2.18
N GLY A 57 11.77 -12.35 -2.90
CA GLY A 57 12.52 -11.10 -2.76
C GLY A 57 11.65 -9.89 -3.05
N GLY A 58 10.89 -9.92 -4.14
CA GLY A 58 9.91 -8.89 -4.50
C GLY A 58 8.81 -8.72 -3.45
N LEU A 59 8.27 -9.80 -2.90
CA LEU A 59 7.28 -9.75 -1.81
C LEU A 59 7.83 -9.09 -0.55
N ILE A 60 8.99 -9.55 -0.07
CA ILE A 60 9.59 -9.07 1.18
C ILE A 60 9.94 -7.59 1.03
N LEU A 61 10.62 -7.21 -0.05
CA LEU A 61 10.99 -5.82 -0.31
C LEU A 61 9.75 -4.94 -0.54
N GLY A 62 8.73 -5.44 -1.23
CA GLY A 62 7.48 -4.73 -1.45
C GLY A 62 6.71 -4.45 -0.14
N LEU A 63 6.66 -5.43 0.76
CA LEU A 63 6.07 -5.27 2.11
C LEU A 63 6.84 -4.23 2.93
N LEU A 64 8.17 -4.31 2.95
CA LEU A 64 9.02 -3.35 3.67
C LEU A 64 8.85 -1.93 3.11
N ALA A 65 8.86 -1.78 1.78
CA ALA A 65 8.66 -0.49 1.12
C ALA A 65 7.27 0.10 1.45
N THR A 66 6.22 -0.73 1.45
CA THR A 66 4.87 -0.29 1.80
C THR A 66 4.78 0.15 3.26
N LEU A 67 5.41 -0.56 4.19
CA LEU A 67 5.49 -0.16 5.60
C LEU A 67 6.23 1.17 5.80
N ILE A 68 7.31 1.40 5.04
CA ILE A 68 8.05 2.67 5.05
C ILE A 68 7.17 3.81 4.52
N ASP A 69 6.41 3.59 3.44
CA ASP A 69 5.53 4.62 2.87
C ASP A 69 4.37 4.98 3.81
N VAL A 70 3.78 3.99 4.48
CA VAL A 70 2.76 4.23 5.51
C VAL A 70 3.33 5.08 6.65
N ARG A 71 4.56 4.79 7.10
CA ARG A 71 5.22 5.56 8.16
C ARG A 71 5.67 6.96 7.74
N SER A 72 5.93 7.19 6.44
CA SER A 72 6.38 8.48 5.92
C SER A 72 5.24 9.42 5.49
N GLY A 73 4.00 9.08 5.83
CA GLY A 73 2.83 9.92 5.60
C GLY A 73 2.21 9.77 4.21
N GLY A 74 2.34 8.59 3.58
CA GLY A 74 1.57 8.26 2.39
C GLY A 74 2.01 8.98 1.11
N LYS A 75 3.33 9.18 0.94
CA LYS A 75 3.89 9.70 -0.32
C LYS A 75 3.91 8.64 -1.44
N TRP A 76 3.89 7.35 -1.09
CA TRP A 76 3.79 6.18 -1.99
C TRP A 76 4.83 6.07 -3.12
N TYR A 77 5.81 6.96 -3.20
CA TYR A 77 6.81 6.96 -4.27
C TYR A 77 7.74 5.75 -4.19
N LEU A 78 8.04 5.26 -2.97
CA LEU A 78 8.97 4.15 -2.79
C LEU A 78 8.32 2.83 -3.19
N SER A 79 7.18 2.49 -2.57
CA SER A 79 6.45 1.25 -2.82
C SER A 79 5.83 1.23 -4.21
N GLY A 80 5.27 2.35 -4.68
CA GLY A 80 4.76 2.48 -6.05
C GLY A 80 5.87 2.39 -7.09
N GLY A 81 6.98 3.11 -6.90
CA GLY A 81 8.13 3.03 -7.80
C GLY A 81 8.75 1.64 -7.84
N LEU A 82 8.93 1.02 -6.68
CA LEU A 82 9.48 -0.34 -6.57
C LEU A 82 8.53 -1.38 -7.18
N LEU A 83 7.22 -1.20 -7.07
CA LEU A 83 6.24 -2.05 -7.74
C LEU A 83 6.37 -1.98 -9.26
N VAL A 84 6.51 -0.78 -9.82
CA VAL A 84 6.70 -0.58 -11.27
C VAL A 84 8.02 -1.20 -11.73
N LEU A 85 9.12 -0.95 -11.01
CA LEU A 85 10.42 -1.52 -11.34
C LEU A 85 10.43 -3.04 -11.24
N PHE A 86 9.79 -3.60 -10.21
CA PHE A 86 9.66 -5.04 -10.03
C PHE A 86 8.83 -5.66 -11.16
N GLY A 87 7.69 -5.06 -11.50
CA GLY A 87 6.86 -5.50 -12.63
C GLY A 87 7.62 -5.48 -13.95
N LEU A 88 8.38 -4.41 -14.23
CA LEU A 88 9.19 -4.31 -15.43
C LEU A 88 10.31 -5.35 -15.47
N PHE A 89 11.00 -5.55 -14.34
CA PHE A 89 12.04 -6.56 -14.21
C PHE A 89 11.49 -7.97 -14.49
N VAL A 90 10.36 -8.33 -13.88
CA VAL A 90 9.71 -9.62 -14.12
C VAL A 90 9.29 -9.74 -15.58
N ALA A 91 8.68 -8.71 -16.17
CA ALA A 91 8.22 -8.74 -17.56
C ALA A 91 9.34 -8.94 -18.60
N ILE A 92 10.58 -8.52 -18.32
CA ILE A 92 11.73 -8.74 -19.20
C ILE A 92 12.32 -10.15 -19.06
N ASN A 93 12.10 -10.81 -17.92
CA ASN A 93 12.65 -12.13 -17.60
C ASN A 93 11.62 -13.28 -17.75
N VAL A 94 10.40 -12.95 -18.18
CA VAL A 94 9.36 -13.88 -18.64
C VAL A 94 9.51 -14.08 -20.13
#